data_AF-A0A182G702-F1
#
_entry.id   AF-A0A182G702-F1
#
_cell.length_a   1.000
_cell.length_b   1.000
_cell.length_c   1.000
_cell.angle_alpha   90.00
_cell.angle_beta   90.00
_cell.angle_gamma   90.00
#
_symmetry.space_group_name_H-M   'P 1'
#
loop_
_entity.id
_entity.type
_entity.pdbx_description
1 polymer ?
#
loop_
_entity_poly.entity_id
_entity_poly.type
_entity_poly.pdbx_seq_one_letter_code
_entity_poly.pdbx_strand_id
1 'polypeptide(L)'
;MKGPDPSQGDEPMKFNKVFELTDEERRQLVETAYERLKTTFNTFKKPDGKQSSPAKTCRDLFAAYPEYKSGHYWIDPNEGDVRDAILVYCDSEKKSSCILPQPLRTKELHYVGEDQEVWLGEMEAGMKITYKADSNQIGFLQLLSGSATQNVTYHCKNSVAFFNKEKNSYRQSLKLLAWNDAELTARGPQRLRYEAVVDECQHRMPSYAQTILSYKTEKPTRLPIIDIAVRDVGESNQQFWIEIGAVCFH
;
A
#
# COMPACT_ATOMS: atom_id res chain seq x y z
N MET A 1 -37.32 -26.08 21.09
CA MET A 1 -37.15 -24.94 22.01
C MET A 1 -37.60 -23.68 21.30
N LYS A 2 -38.33 -22.84 22.04
CA LYS A 2 -39.08 -21.65 21.60
C LYS A 2 -38.20 -20.64 20.85
N GLY A 3 -38.74 -20.06 19.78
CA GLY A 3 -38.14 -18.92 19.07
C GLY A 3 -38.11 -17.65 19.95
N PRO A 4 -37.24 -16.67 19.64
CA PRO A 4 -37.10 -15.44 20.40
C PRO A 4 -38.35 -14.55 20.26
N ASP A 5 -38.70 -13.91 21.38
CA ASP A 5 -39.89 -13.09 21.61
C ASP A 5 -39.92 -11.79 20.75
N PRO A 6 -41.07 -11.32 20.25
CA PRO A 6 -41.18 -10.19 19.31
C PRO A 6 -41.24 -8.79 19.97
N SER A 7 -40.74 -8.61 21.18
CA SER A 7 -40.99 -7.40 21.98
C SER A 7 -39.73 -6.57 22.28
N GLN A 8 -38.96 -6.21 21.25
CA GLN A 8 -38.09 -5.03 21.28
C GLN A 8 -38.53 -4.09 20.16
N GLY A 9 -39.73 -3.54 20.33
CA GLY A 9 -40.12 -2.33 19.60
C GLY A 9 -39.31 -1.16 20.14
N ASP A 10 -38.86 -0.30 19.22
CA ASP A 10 -38.21 0.98 19.52
C ASP A 10 -38.96 1.71 20.63
N GLU A 11 -38.31 1.93 21.79
CA GLU A 11 -38.87 2.82 22.80
C GLU A 11 -39.04 4.20 22.16
N PRO A 12 -40.25 4.79 22.17
CA PRO A 12 -40.43 6.14 21.68
C PRO A 12 -39.56 7.08 22.50
N MET A 13 -38.80 7.96 21.83
CA MET A 13 -38.10 9.05 22.52
C MET A 13 -39.09 9.75 23.46
N LYS A 14 -38.83 9.66 24.77
CA LYS A 14 -39.67 10.28 25.81
C LYS A 14 -39.53 11.80 25.74
N PHE A 15 -40.19 12.43 24.78
CA PHE A 15 -40.25 13.89 24.58
C PHE A 15 -40.76 14.65 25.81
N ASN A 16 -41.50 13.98 26.71
CA ASN A 16 -42.01 14.59 27.94
C ASN A 16 -40.91 15.06 28.91
N LYS A 17 -39.68 14.50 28.86
CA LYS A 17 -38.57 14.98 29.70
C LYS A 17 -37.97 16.31 29.25
N VAL A 18 -38.20 16.73 28.00
CA VAL A 18 -37.68 18.01 27.48
C VAL A 18 -38.46 19.20 28.04
N PHE A 19 -39.72 18.98 28.44
CA PHE A 19 -40.61 20.02 28.97
C PHE A 19 -40.54 20.21 30.50
N GLU A 20 -39.82 19.34 31.22
CA GLU A 20 -39.57 19.47 32.67
C GLU A 20 -38.19 20.06 33.01
N LEU A 21 -37.39 20.43 31.99
CA LEU A 21 -36.08 21.04 32.18
C LEU A 21 -36.23 22.48 32.68
N THR A 22 -35.46 22.83 33.71
CA THR A 22 -35.24 24.21 34.11
C THR A 22 -34.63 25.02 32.95
N ASP A 23 -34.78 26.34 32.96
CA ASP A 23 -34.20 27.21 31.92
C ASP A 23 -32.68 27.04 31.81
N GLU A 24 -32.01 26.73 32.93
CA GLU A 24 -30.58 26.48 32.99
C GLU A 24 -30.20 25.15 32.35
N GLU A 25 -30.93 24.06 32.65
CA GLU A 25 -30.72 22.76 32.00
C GLU A 25 -31.02 22.82 30.50
N ARG A 26 -32.04 23.59 30.08
CA ARG A 26 -32.36 23.81 28.66
C ARG A 26 -31.24 24.55 27.96
N ARG A 27 -30.68 25.60 28.58
CA ARG A 27 -29.54 26.35 28.03
C ARG A 27 -28.30 25.45 27.91
N GLN A 28 -27.99 24.67 28.95
CA GLN A 28 -26.88 23.72 28.93
C GLN A 28 -27.04 22.65 27.84
N LEU A 29 -28.27 22.13 27.64
CA LEU A 29 -28.57 21.16 26.59
C LEU A 29 -28.31 21.76 25.20
N VAL A 30 -28.81 22.99 24.95
CA VAL A 30 -28.62 23.69 23.67
C VAL A 30 -27.14 23.97 23.41
N GLU A 31 -26.41 24.45 24.42
CA GLU A 31 -24.98 24.74 24.31
C GLU A 31 -24.17 23.45 24.03
N THR A 32 -24.49 22.37 24.75
CA THR A 32 -23.86 21.05 24.51
C THR A 32 -24.16 20.52 23.11
N ALA A 33 -25.40 20.64 22.65
CA ALA A 33 -25.78 20.20 21.30
C ALA A 33 -25.07 21.02 20.22
N TYR A 34 -24.96 22.34 20.41
CA TYR A 34 -24.25 23.23 19.50
C TYR A 34 -22.76 22.92 19.42
N GLU A 35 -22.08 22.77 20.56
CA GLU A 35 -20.64 22.45 20.56
C GLU A 35 -20.37 21.05 19.98
N ARG A 36 -21.26 20.08 20.20
CA ARG A 36 -21.20 18.78 19.51
C ARG A 36 -21.33 18.93 18.00
N LEU A 37 -22.36 19.63 17.53
CA LEU A 37 -22.58 19.87 16.10
C LEU A 37 -21.39 20.57 15.46
N LYS A 38 -20.87 21.62 16.10
CA LYS A 38 -19.69 22.35 15.65
C LYS A 38 -18.46 21.45 15.56
N THR A 39 -18.22 20.61 16.57
CA THR A 39 -17.12 19.65 16.57
C THR A 39 -17.29 18.63 15.44
N THR A 40 -18.46 18.02 15.30
CA THR A 40 -18.77 17.07 14.23
C THR A 40 -18.62 17.70 12.85
N PHE A 41 -19.08 18.93 12.66
CA PHE A 41 -18.94 19.66 11.40
C PHE A 41 -17.48 19.98 11.09
N ASN A 42 -16.68 20.36 12.09
CA ASN A 42 -15.25 20.59 11.91
C ASN A 42 -14.52 19.30 11.52
N THR A 43 -14.85 18.17 12.15
CA THR A 43 -14.30 16.84 11.80
C THR A 43 -14.73 16.42 10.39
N PHE A 44 -15.98 16.65 10.00
CA PHE A 44 -16.45 16.40 8.63
C PHE A 44 -15.68 17.26 7.61
N LYS A 45 -15.42 18.52 7.93
CA LYS A 45 -14.68 19.45 7.07
C LYS A 45 -13.19 19.14 7.01
N LYS A 46 -12.62 18.62 8.09
CA LYS A 46 -11.19 18.28 8.25
C LYS A 46 -11.09 16.94 8.97
N PRO A 47 -11.13 15.83 8.23
CA PRO A 47 -10.97 14.51 8.83
C PRO A 47 -9.56 14.34 9.41
N ASP A 48 -9.47 13.74 10.60
CA ASP A 48 -8.23 13.62 11.38
C ASP A 48 -7.42 12.35 11.09
N GLY A 49 -7.85 11.54 10.11
CA GLY A 49 -7.13 10.34 9.69
C GLY A 49 -7.31 9.15 10.64
N LYS A 50 -8.30 9.19 11.55
CA LYS A 50 -8.74 8.01 12.32
C LYS A 50 -9.70 7.16 11.48
N GLN A 51 -9.87 5.89 11.85
CA GLN A 51 -10.82 5.00 11.15
C GLN A 51 -12.26 5.55 11.12
N SER A 52 -12.68 6.27 12.16
CA SER A 52 -14.00 6.90 12.22
C SER A 52 -14.12 8.18 11.39
N SER A 53 -13.00 8.76 10.97
CA SER A 53 -12.94 10.01 10.21
C SER A 53 -11.68 10.01 9.32
N PRO A 54 -11.61 9.10 8.33
CA PRO A 54 -10.44 8.94 7.48
C PRO A 54 -10.25 10.17 6.59
N ALA A 55 -9.00 10.53 6.33
CA ALA A 55 -8.70 11.62 5.40
C ALA A 55 -8.77 11.15 3.95
N LYS A 56 -8.98 12.03 2.97
CA LYS A 56 -9.01 11.60 1.56
C LYS A 56 -7.67 11.00 1.09
N THR A 57 -6.57 11.70 1.39
CA THR A 57 -5.19 11.22 1.18
C THR A 57 -4.29 11.69 2.31
N CYS A 58 -3.09 11.12 2.44
CA CYS A 58 -2.08 11.63 3.38
C CYS A 58 -1.69 13.09 3.09
N ARG A 59 -1.69 13.50 1.82
CA ARG A 59 -1.42 14.89 1.43
C ARG A 59 -2.48 15.84 1.98
N ASP A 60 -3.75 15.47 1.87
CA ASP A 60 -4.87 16.24 2.41
C ASP A 60 -4.84 16.29 3.94
N LEU A 61 -4.51 15.16 4.59
CA LEU A 61 -4.32 15.10 6.04
C LEU A 61 -3.27 16.11 6.52
N PHE A 62 -2.09 16.11 5.92
CA PHE A 62 -1.02 17.03 6.31
C PHE A 62 -1.27 18.49 5.91
N ALA A 63 -2.13 18.74 4.92
CA ALA A 63 -2.58 20.10 4.61
C ALA A 63 -3.56 20.61 5.68
N ALA A 64 -4.42 19.74 6.21
CA ALA A 64 -5.35 20.08 7.29
C ALA A 64 -4.66 20.18 8.66
N TYR A 65 -3.65 19.34 8.90
CA TYR A 65 -2.90 19.20 10.15
C TYR A 65 -1.37 19.20 9.92
N PRO A 66 -0.74 20.36 9.68
CA PRO A 66 0.69 20.46 9.34
C PRO A 66 1.65 19.94 10.43
N GLU A 67 1.19 19.86 11.67
CA GLU A 67 1.95 19.38 12.83
C GLU A 67 2.04 17.85 12.92
N TYR A 68 1.16 17.13 12.20
CA TYR A 68 1.16 15.67 12.19
C TYR A 68 2.47 15.11 11.63
N LYS A 69 2.88 13.96 12.17
CA LYS A 69 4.15 13.30 11.83
C LYS A 69 3.91 12.10 10.94
N SER A 70 4.98 11.57 10.35
CA SER A 70 4.91 10.30 9.64
C SER A 70 4.40 9.19 10.56
N GLY A 71 3.53 8.32 10.03
CA GLY A 71 2.87 7.29 10.82
C GLY A 71 1.76 6.60 10.06
N HIS A 72 1.06 5.70 10.74
CA HIS A 72 -0.09 5.01 10.14
C HIS A 72 -1.37 5.82 10.37
N TYR A 73 -2.11 6.06 9.29
CA TYR A 73 -3.37 6.78 9.29
C TYR A 73 -4.38 6.07 8.38
N TRP A 74 -5.66 6.28 8.67
CA TRP A 74 -6.75 5.82 7.81
C TRP A 74 -7.05 6.88 6.77
N ILE A 75 -7.10 6.44 5.51
CA ILE A 75 -7.52 7.28 4.39
C ILE A 75 -8.65 6.63 3.61
N ASP A 76 -9.46 7.46 2.97
CA ASP A 76 -10.61 7.05 2.16
C ASP A 76 -10.60 7.77 0.78
N PRO A 77 -9.75 7.31 -0.16
CA PRO A 77 -9.57 7.91 -1.48
C PRO A 77 -10.84 8.00 -2.35
N ASN A 78 -11.69 6.97 -2.33
CA ASN A 78 -12.94 6.93 -3.09
C ASN A 78 -14.07 7.74 -2.45
N GLU A 79 -13.90 8.13 -1.18
CA GLU A 79 -14.94 8.73 -0.33
C GLU A 79 -16.20 7.85 -0.21
N GLY A 80 -17.22 8.36 0.48
CA GLY A 80 -18.50 7.68 0.64
C GLY A 80 -18.56 6.90 1.93
N ASP A 81 -18.52 5.57 1.85
CA ASP A 81 -18.69 4.71 3.02
C ASP A 81 -17.35 4.44 3.72
N VAL A 82 -17.06 5.23 4.75
CA VAL A 82 -15.81 5.17 5.56
C VAL A 82 -15.41 3.78 6.09
N ARG A 83 -16.29 2.77 6.02
CA ARG A 83 -15.99 1.38 6.39
C ARG A 83 -15.02 0.68 5.43
N ASP A 84 -14.91 1.14 4.19
CA ASP A 84 -13.94 0.61 3.21
C ASP A 84 -12.62 1.42 3.17
N ALA A 85 -12.46 2.38 4.09
CA ALA A 85 -11.22 3.12 4.26
C ALA A 85 -10.03 2.19 4.52
N ILE A 86 -8.85 2.62 4.11
CA ILE A 86 -7.63 1.83 4.15
C ILE A 86 -6.60 2.42 5.13
N LEU A 87 -5.93 1.53 5.87
CA LEU A 87 -4.80 1.93 6.72
C LEU A 87 -3.53 2.00 5.88
N VAL A 88 -2.93 3.19 5.81
CA VAL A 88 -1.70 3.45 5.04
C VAL A 88 -0.63 4.04 5.94
N TYR A 89 0.62 3.95 5.49
CA TYR A 89 1.69 4.76 6.07
C TYR A 89 1.76 6.11 5.36
N CYS A 90 1.58 7.20 6.10
CA CYS A 90 1.75 8.56 5.61
C CYS A 90 3.16 9.05 5.92
N ASP A 91 3.89 9.50 4.89
CA ASP A 91 5.20 10.16 5.05
C ASP A 91 4.99 11.69 5.08
N SER A 92 5.26 12.33 6.22
CA SER A 92 5.03 13.77 6.38
C SER A 92 6.01 14.64 5.61
N GLU A 93 7.18 14.13 5.24
CA GLU A 93 8.17 14.88 4.47
C GLU A 93 7.83 14.83 2.98
N LYS A 94 7.50 13.63 2.49
CA LYS A 94 7.15 13.41 1.08
C LYS A 94 5.67 13.69 0.77
N LYS A 95 4.84 13.82 1.81
CA LYS A 95 3.37 13.93 1.71
C LYS A 95 2.71 12.76 0.98
N SER A 96 3.31 11.57 1.07
CA SER A 96 2.91 10.40 0.30
C SER A 96 2.02 9.44 1.07
N SER A 97 1.10 8.77 0.36
CA SER A 97 0.27 7.67 0.88
C SER A 97 0.87 6.33 0.47
N CYS A 98 1.36 5.54 1.43
CA CYS A 98 2.06 4.29 1.16
C CYS A 98 1.25 3.06 1.60
N ILE A 99 0.90 2.18 0.64
CA ILE A 99 0.16 0.94 0.89
C ILE A 99 1.16 -0.22 1.02
N LEU A 100 1.04 -0.98 2.10
CA LEU A 100 1.88 -2.15 2.34
C LEU A 100 1.40 -3.35 1.51
N PRO A 101 2.33 -4.16 0.97
CA PRO A 101 1.99 -5.42 0.35
C PRO A 101 1.62 -6.47 1.41
N GLN A 102 0.94 -7.51 0.95
CA GLN A 102 0.62 -8.70 1.72
C GLN A 102 0.74 -9.94 0.82
N PRO A 103 1.64 -10.89 1.12
CA PRO A 103 2.68 -10.83 2.16
C PRO A 103 3.81 -9.82 1.84
N LEU A 104 4.62 -9.47 2.85
CA LEU A 104 5.74 -8.52 2.71
C LEU A 104 6.98 -9.13 2.03
N ARG A 105 7.16 -10.44 2.15
CA ARG A 105 8.29 -11.17 1.58
C ARG A 105 7.95 -12.62 1.32
N THR A 106 8.71 -13.24 0.42
CA THR A 106 8.69 -14.68 0.20
C THR A 106 9.41 -15.42 1.33
N LYS A 107 9.25 -16.74 1.39
CA LYS A 107 10.25 -17.61 2.02
C LYS A 107 11.51 -17.65 1.15
N GLU A 108 12.55 -18.31 1.63
CA GLU A 108 13.66 -18.68 0.75
C GLU A 108 13.17 -19.64 -0.33
N LEU A 109 13.51 -19.32 -1.57
CA LEU A 109 13.12 -20.03 -2.79
C LEU A 109 14.36 -20.61 -3.46
N HIS A 110 14.14 -21.73 -4.14
CA HIS A 110 15.06 -22.31 -5.09
C HIS A 110 14.24 -22.79 -6.28
N TYR A 111 14.80 -22.69 -7.49
CA TYR A 111 14.15 -23.17 -8.70
C TYR A 111 15.17 -23.95 -9.53
N VAL A 112 14.80 -25.16 -9.93
CA VAL A 112 15.60 -26.04 -10.78
C VAL A 112 14.80 -26.34 -12.03
N GLY A 113 15.34 -25.97 -13.19
CA GLY A 113 14.65 -26.08 -14.47
C GLY A 113 15.44 -25.43 -15.60
N GLU A 114 14.94 -25.57 -16.83
CA GLU A 114 15.58 -25.03 -18.05
C GLU A 114 14.98 -23.70 -18.50
N ASP A 115 13.95 -23.19 -17.81
CA ASP A 115 13.26 -21.95 -18.14
C ASP A 115 14.18 -20.74 -18.04
N GLN A 116 14.12 -19.86 -19.04
CA GLN A 116 14.92 -18.63 -19.08
C GLN A 116 14.36 -17.52 -18.18
N GLU A 117 13.09 -17.62 -17.83
CA GLU A 117 12.35 -16.67 -17.02
C GLU A 117 11.23 -17.41 -16.30
N VAL A 118 11.09 -17.20 -15.00
CA VAL A 118 10.02 -17.81 -14.19
C VAL A 118 9.39 -16.74 -13.34
N TRP A 119 8.06 -16.62 -13.40
CA TRP A 119 7.31 -15.67 -12.60
C TRP A 119 7.12 -16.17 -11.18
N LEU A 120 7.27 -15.27 -10.21
CA LEU A 120 7.11 -15.57 -8.79
C LEU A 120 5.71 -16.13 -8.49
N GLY A 121 4.68 -15.64 -9.19
CA GLY A 121 3.31 -16.14 -9.07
C GLY A 121 3.09 -17.56 -9.61
N GLU A 122 4.01 -18.07 -10.44
CA GLU A 122 3.93 -19.39 -11.09
C GLU A 122 4.77 -20.45 -10.35
N MET A 123 5.74 -20.03 -9.54
CA MET A 123 6.57 -20.94 -8.75
C MET A 123 5.72 -21.66 -7.68
N GLU A 124 5.93 -22.98 -7.52
CA GLU A 124 5.22 -23.79 -6.52
C GLU A 124 5.37 -23.26 -5.09
N ALA A 125 6.59 -22.86 -4.71
CA ALA A 125 6.90 -22.25 -3.42
C ALA A 125 6.78 -20.71 -3.43
N GLY A 126 6.37 -20.12 -4.55
CA GLY A 126 6.28 -18.68 -4.76
C GLY A 126 5.11 -18.02 -4.03
N MET A 127 4.75 -16.81 -4.48
CA MET A 127 3.62 -16.08 -3.91
C MET A 127 2.98 -15.16 -4.93
N LYS A 128 1.69 -14.88 -4.72
CA LYS A 128 0.99 -13.80 -5.41
C LYS A 128 1.12 -12.52 -4.60
N ILE A 129 1.54 -11.44 -5.24
CA ILE A 129 1.68 -10.13 -4.60
C ILE A 129 0.30 -9.48 -4.53
N THR A 130 -0.18 -9.20 -3.32
CA THR A 130 -1.38 -8.38 -3.09
C THR A 130 -1.05 -7.21 -2.17
N TYR A 131 -2.00 -6.29 -1.98
CA TYR A 131 -1.83 -5.09 -1.19
C TYR A 131 -2.94 -4.97 -0.15
N LYS A 132 -2.65 -4.28 0.96
CA LYS A 132 -3.63 -4.01 2.04
C LYS A 132 -4.64 -2.91 1.67
N ALA A 133 -5.13 -2.94 0.44
CA ALA A 133 -6.15 -2.07 -0.11
C ALA A 133 -6.80 -2.81 -1.29
N ASP A 134 -8.10 -2.64 -1.48
CA ASP A 134 -8.78 -3.15 -2.66
C ASP A 134 -8.43 -2.32 -3.91
N SER A 135 -8.80 -2.86 -5.07
CA SER A 135 -8.50 -2.24 -6.36
C SER A 135 -9.17 -0.89 -6.57
N ASN A 136 -10.35 -0.65 -5.97
CA ASN A 136 -11.04 0.63 -6.11
C ASN A 136 -10.24 1.70 -5.35
N GLN A 137 -9.88 1.44 -4.09
CA GLN A 137 -9.09 2.38 -3.29
C GLN A 137 -7.72 2.68 -3.92
N ILE A 138 -7.04 1.67 -4.46
CA ILE A 138 -5.80 1.86 -5.24
C ILE A 138 -6.05 2.70 -6.49
N GLY A 139 -7.12 2.42 -7.24
CA GLY A 139 -7.49 3.17 -8.43
C GLY A 139 -7.74 4.66 -8.16
N PHE A 140 -8.45 4.99 -7.08
CA PHE A 140 -8.65 6.38 -6.67
C PHE A 140 -7.34 7.05 -6.24
N LEU A 141 -6.45 6.36 -5.52
CA LEU A 141 -5.12 6.90 -5.23
C LEU A 141 -4.31 7.17 -6.49
N GLN A 142 -4.37 6.27 -7.48
CA GLN A 142 -3.71 6.49 -8.78
C GLN A 142 -4.24 7.75 -9.48
N LEU A 143 -5.54 8.04 -9.38
CA LEU A 143 -6.17 9.23 -9.97
C LEU A 143 -5.83 10.52 -9.20
N LEU A 144 -5.67 10.43 -7.88
CA LEU A 144 -5.45 11.59 -7.00
C LEU A 144 -3.96 11.99 -6.88
N SER A 145 -3.07 11.19 -7.44
CA SER A 145 -1.61 11.37 -7.37
C SER A 145 -1.00 11.76 -8.70
N GLY A 146 0.11 12.51 -8.63
CA GLY A 146 0.89 12.91 -9.81
C GLY A 146 2.03 11.93 -10.09
N SER A 147 2.50 11.20 -9.09
CA SER A 147 3.56 10.20 -9.25
C SER A 147 3.42 9.05 -8.25
N ALA A 148 4.10 7.94 -8.55
CA ALA A 148 4.17 6.79 -7.67
C ALA A 148 5.57 6.19 -7.66
N THR A 149 5.94 5.58 -6.54
CA THR A 149 7.24 4.94 -6.34
C THR A 149 7.09 3.63 -5.59
N GLN A 150 7.82 2.61 -6.01
CA GLN A 150 7.89 1.34 -5.28
C GLN A 150 9.27 0.71 -5.42
N ASN A 151 9.71 0.04 -4.35
CA ASN A 151 10.96 -0.69 -4.32
C ASN A 151 10.72 -2.20 -4.16
N VAL A 152 11.65 -2.99 -4.67
CA VAL A 152 11.71 -4.44 -4.51
C VAL A 152 13.13 -4.81 -4.12
N THR A 153 13.29 -5.59 -3.05
CA THR A 153 14.59 -6.11 -2.64
C THR A 153 14.68 -7.58 -3.01
N TYR A 154 15.71 -7.93 -3.78
CA TYR A 154 16.04 -9.31 -4.11
C TYR A 154 17.30 -9.71 -3.36
N HIS A 155 17.17 -10.71 -2.50
CA HIS A 155 18.30 -11.29 -1.80
C HIS A 155 18.76 -12.52 -2.55
N CYS A 156 20.05 -12.59 -2.84
CA CYS A 156 20.61 -13.53 -3.78
C CYS A 156 21.74 -14.36 -3.17
N LYS A 157 21.82 -15.61 -3.60
CA LYS A 157 22.99 -16.49 -3.44
C LYS A 157 23.16 -17.30 -4.72
N ASN A 158 24.35 -17.22 -5.30
CA ASN A 158 24.69 -17.74 -6.63
C ASN A 158 23.77 -17.25 -7.77
N SER A 159 23.15 -16.09 -7.62
CA SER A 159 22.15 -15.57 -8.56
C SER A 159 22.35 -14.08 -8.80
N VAL A 160 22.17 -13.64 -10.04
CA VAL A 160 22.21 -12.24 -10.46
C VAL A 160 20.82 -11.63 -10.51
N ALA A 161 20.69 -10.38 -10.04
CA ALA A 161 19.41 -9.66 -9.99
C ALA A 161 19.31 -8.48 -10.96
N PHE A 162 20.41 -7.80 -11.27
CA PHE A 162 20.41 -6.61 -12.12
C PHE A 162 21.50 -6.65 -13.18
N PHE A 163 22.73 -6.23 -12.88
CA PHE A 163 23.82 -6.24 -13.84
C PHE A 163 24.69 -7.48 -13.65
N ASN A 164 24.78 -8.33 -14.67
CA ASN A 164 25.74 -9.44 -14.67
C ASN A 164 27.12 -8.92 -15.10
N LYS A 165 28.07 -8.90 -14.18
CA LYS A 165 29.43 -8.40 -14.42
C LYS A 165 30.33 -9.38 -15.17
N GLU A 166 30.08 -10.69 -15.05
CA GLU A 166 30.81 -11.72 -15.83
C GLU A 166 30.45 -11.67 -17.32
N LYS A 167 29.16 -11.49 -17.62
CA LYS A 167 28.64 -11.39 -18.99
C LYS A 167 28.58 -9.96 -19.52
N ASN A 168 28.91 -8.96 -18.69
CA ASN A 168 28.79 -7.53 -18.98
C ASN A 168 27.41 -7.17 -19.58
N SER A 169 26.32 -7.60 -18.94
CA SER A 169 24.97 -7.57 -19.54
C SER A 169 23.85 -7.46 -18.51
N TYR A 170 22.70 -6.94 -18.96
CA TYR A 170 21.44 -6.88 -18.20
C TYR A 170 20.43 -7.96 -18.60
N ARG A 171 20.80 -8.89 -19.49
CA ARG A 171 19.85 -9.91 -20.00
C ARG A 171 19.26 -10.79 -18.89
N GLN A 172 20.00 -10.99 -17.81
CA GLN A 172 19.59 -11.78 -16.65
C GLN A 172 19.02 -10.93 -15.51
N SER A 173 18.78 -9.63 -15.74
CA SER A 173 18.13 -8.78 -14.75
C SER A 173 16.70 -9.27 -14.49
N LEU A 174 16.19 -9.06 -13.29
CA LEU A 174 14.78 -9.29 -12.97
C LEU A 174 13.86 -8.55 -13.94
N LYS A 175 12.64 -9.04 -14.11
CA LYS A 175 11.55 -8.31 -14.78
C LYS A 175 10.44 -8.07 -13.75
N LEU A 176 9.87 -6.88 -13.73
CA LEU A 176 8.76 -6.56 -12.83
C LEU A 176 7.49 -6.37 -13.66
N LEU A 177 6.38 -6.94 -13.23
CA LEU A 177 5.07 -6.74 -13.84
C LEU A 177 4.33 -5.62 -13.10
N ALA A 178 3.98 -4.57 -13.84
CA ALA A 178 3.24 -3.41 -13.36
C ALA A 178 1.73 -3.70 -13.25
N TRP A 179 0.99 -2.88 -12.50
CA TRP A 179 -0.47 -2.97 -12.30
C TRP A 179 -1.28 -2.96 -13.60
N ASN A 180 -0.75 -2.32 -14.64
CA ASN A 180 -1.38 -2.20 -15.95
C ASN A 180 -0.76 -3.15 -16.99
N ASP A 181 -0.25 -4.30 -16.54
CA ASP A 181 0.40 -5.34 -17.34
C ASP A 181 1.66 -4.90 -18.10
N ALA A 182 2.21 -3.73 -17.78
CA ALA A 182 3.44 -3.26 -18.38
C ALA A 182 4.65 -3.99 -17.76
N GLU A 183 5.49 -4.56 -18.61
CA GLU A 183 6.77 -5.11 -18.15
C GLU A 183 7.79 -3.99 -17.92
N LEU A 184 8.41 -4.01 -16.74
CA LEU A 184 9.48 -3.11 -16.35
C LEU A 184 10.81 -3.87 -16.36
N THR A 185 11.84 -3.25 -16.95
CA THR A 185 13.14 -3.90 -17.22
C THR A 185 14.31 -2.99 -16.85
N ALA A 186 15.51 -3.57 -16.67
CA ALA A 186 16.73 -2.80 -16.40
C ALA A 186 17.19 -1.94 -17.59
N ARG A 187 16.82 -2.33 -18.81
CA ARG A 187 17.16 -1.66 -20.08
C ARG A 187 15.94 -1.63 -20.99
N GLY A 188 15.79 -0.56 -21.76
CA GLY A 188 14.64 -0.32 -22.63
C GLY A 188 14.19 1.13 -22.60
N PRO A 189 12.94 1.42 -23.00
CA PRO A 189 12.37 2.75 -22.94
C PRO A 189 12.43 3.31 -21.51
N GLN A 190 12.91 4.55 -21.35
CA GLN A 190 13.11 5.18 -20.04
C GLN A 190 11.86 5.10 -19.14
N ARG A 191 10.66 5.26 -19.72
CA ARG A 191 9.39 5.22 -18.99
C ARG A 191 9.03 3.84 -18.41
N LEU A 192 9.66 2.76 -18.86
CA LEU A 192 9.46 1.37 -18.39
C LEU A 192 10.74 0.82 -17.73
N ARG A 193 11.72 1.69 -17.46
CA ARG A 193 13.00 1.28 -16.89
C ARG A 193 12.98 1.49 -15.38
N TYR A 194 13.25 0.44 -14.62
CA TYR A 194 13.58 0.56 -13.20
C TYR A 194 15.08 0.76 -13.02
N GLU A 195 15.50 1.21 -11.84
CA GLU A 195 16.91 1.45 -11.50
C GLU A 195 17.31 0.64 -10.27
N ALA A 196 18.59 0.29 -10.15
CA ALA A 196 19.12 -0.30 -8.93
C ALA A 196 19.65 0.81 -8.00
N VAL A 197 19.10 0.86 -6.79
CA VAL A 197 19.61 1.72 -5.70
C VAL A 197 20.85 1.08 -5.08
N VAL A 198 20.83 -0.24 -4.95
CA VAL A 198 21.92 -1.09 -4.47
C VAL A 198 21.97 -2.31 -5.38
N ASP A 199 23.15 -2.74 -5.82
CA ASP A 199 23.36 -3.97 -6.59
C ASP A 199 24.62 -4.69 -6.10
N GLU A 200 24.45 -5.61 -5.17
CA GLU A 200 25.51 -6.49 -4.66
C GLU A 200 25.45 -7.88 -5.32
N CYS A 201 24.45 -8.14 -6.16
CA CYS A 201 24.22 -9.42 -6.85
C CYS A 201 24.84 -9.43 -8.26
N GLN A 202 25.98 -8.76 -8.45
CA GLN A 202 26.59 -8.63 -9.78
C GLN A 202 27.38 -9.87 -10.25
N HIS A 203 27.73 -10.73 -9.29
CA HIS A 203 28.47 -11.97 -9.47
C HIS A 203 27.74 -13.12 -8.77
N ARG A 204 27.92 -14.35 -9.26
CA ARG A 204 27.36 -15.54 -8.61
C ARG A 204 28.23 -15.94 -7.41
N MET A 205 27.86 -15.44 -6.24
CA MET A 205 28.60 -15.64 -4.99
C MET A 205 27.89 -16.64 -4.06
N PRO A 206 28.63 -17.50 -3.35
CA PRO A 206 28.03 -18.48 -2.43
C PRO A 206 27.54 -17.88 -1.11
N SER A 207 27.85 -16.61 -0.83
CA SER A 207 27.32 -15.82 0.29
C SER A 207 26.09 -15.03 -0.12
N TYR A 208 25.21 -14.73 0.83
CA TYR A 208 24.07 -13.85 0.57
C TYR A 208 24.52 -12.40 0.34
N ALA A 209 23.87 -11.77 -0.62
CA ALA A 209 23.94 -10.35 -0.92
C ALA A 209 22.55 -9.85 -1.30
N GLN A 210 22.40 -8.54 -1.57
CA GLN A 210 21.10 -7.99 -1.97
C GLN A 210 21.18 -6.98 -3.12
N THR A 211 20.08 -6.88 -3.85
CA THR A 211 19.84 -5.86 -4.86
C THR A 211 18.52 -5.18 -4.56
N ILE A 212 18.53 -3.85 -4.47
CA ILE A 212 17.33 -3.04 -4.25
C ILE A 212 17.00 -2.34 -5.55
N LEU A 213 15.89 -2.75 -6.17
CA LEU A 213 15.34 -2.12 -7.37
C LEU A 213 14.33 -1.05 -6.97
N SER A 214 14.34 0.08 -7.66
CA SER A 214 13.39 1.18 -7.50
C SER A 214 12.77 1.54 -8.83
N TYR A 215 11.44 1.59 -8.86
CA TYR A 215 10.69 2.13 -9.98
C TYR A 215 9.93 3.38 -9.54
N LYS A 216 10.18 4.48 -10.26
CA LYS A 216 9.54 5.78 -10.03
C LYS A 216 8.86 6.21 -11.31
N THR A 217 7.62 6.70 -11.24
CA THR A 217 6.86 7.06 -12.44
C THR A 217 5.87 8.19 -12.21
N GLU A 218 5.72 9.06 -13.20
CA GLU A 218 4.65 10.06 -13.30
C GLU A 218 3.33 9.48 -13.85
N LYS A 219 3.27 8.16 -14.08
CA LYS A 219 2.04 7.46 -14.46
C LYS A 219 1.65 6.50 -13.34
N PRO A 220 0.95 6.97 -12.28
CA PRO A 220 0.61 6.16 -11.11
C PRO A 220 -0.12 4.86 -11.44
N THR A 221 -0.89 4.83 -12.54
CA THR A 221 -1.61 3.62 -13.01
C THR A 221 -0.70 2.42 -13.32
N ARG A 222 0.63 2.59 -13.35
CA ARG A 222 1.58 1.48 -13.48
C ARG A 222 1.91 0.79 -12.16
N LEU A 223 1.75 1.46 -11.03
CA LEU A 223 2.04 0.88 -9.73
C LEU A 223 0.72 0.56 -9.02
N PRO A 224 0.66 -0.52 -8.23
CA PRO A 224 1.81 -1.30 -7.73
C PRO A 224 2.40 -2.37 -8.67
N ILE A 225 3.52 -2.97 -8.29
CA ILE A 225 4.11 -4.18 -8.88
C ILE A 225 3.27 -5.39 -8.46
N ILE A 226 2.89 -6.24 -9.41
CA ILE A 226 1.99 -7.39 -9.18
C ILE A 226 2.68 -8.75 -9.36
N ASP A 227 3.79 -8.81 -10.07
CA ASP A 227 4.61 -10.02 -10.20
C ASP A 227 6.07 -9.69 -10.52
N ILE A 228 6.96 -10.65 -10.32
CA ILE A 228 8.41 -10.53 -10.53
C ILE A 228 8.91 -11.79 -11.23
N ALA A 229 9.51 -11.61 -12.40
CA ALA A 229 10.16 -12.68 -13.14
C ALA A 229 11.65 -12.74 -12.81
N VAL A 230 12.12 -13.92 -12.43
CA VAL A 230 13.53 -14.20 -12.15
C VAL A 230 14.16 -14.91 -13.35
N ARG A 231 15.38 -14.49 -13.73
CA ARG A 231 16.05 -14.96 -14.96
C ARG A 231 17.41 -15.64 -14.75
N ASP A 232 18.06 -15.41 -13.60
CA ASP A 232 19.30 -16.13 -13.24
C ASP A 232 18.99 -17.19 -12.18
N VAL A 233 18.16 -18.15 -12.56
CA VAL A 233 17.72 -19.31 -11.77
C VAL A 233 17.76 -20.59 -12.63
N GLY A 234 17.62 -21.76 -12.02
CA GLY A 234 17.61 -23.06 -12.69
C GLY A 234 18.70 -24.02 -12.21
N GLU A 235 19.77 -23.51 -11.61
CA GLU A 235 20.85 -24.32 -11.04
C GLU A 235 20.55 -24.68 -9.56
N SER A 236 20.95 -25.87 -9.13
CA SER A 236 20.62 -26.42 -7.80
C SER A 236 21.25 -25.68 -6.62
N ASN A 237 22.27 -24.86 -6.87
CA ASN A 237 22.98 -24.07 -5.87
C ASN A 237 22.45 -22.63 -5.74
N GLN A 238 21.40 -22.27 -6.48
CA GLN A 238 20.82 -20.92 -6.49
C GLN A 238 19.70 -20.80 -5.49
N GLN A 239 19.78 -19.76 -4.66
CA GLN A 239 18.79 -19.48 -3.63
C GLN A 239 18.50 -17.98 -3.58
N PHE A 240 17.24 -17.63 -3.33
CA PHE A 240 16.84 -16.24 -3.22
C PHE A 240 15.59 -16.06 -2.37
N TRP A 241 15.38 -14.85 -1.88
CA TRP A 241 14.06 -14.42 -1.41
C TRP A 241 13.83 -12.97 -1.81
N ILE A 242 12.56 -12.58 -1.83
CA ILE A 242 12.13 -11.28 -2.33
C ILE A 242 11.34 -10.56 -1.25
N GLU A 243 11.68 -9.30 -1.01
CA GLU A 243 10.92 -8.39 -0.17
C GLU A 243 10.24 -7.33 -1.06
N ILE A 244 8.94 -7.14 -0.84
CA ILE A 244 8.14 -6.17 -1.58
C ILE A 244 8.01 -4.93 -0.71
N GLY A 245 8.49 -3.79 -1.22
CA GLY A 245 8.32 -2.50 -0.57
C GLY A 245 6.89 -1.97 -0.70
N ALA A 246 6.52 -1.05 0.19
CA ALA A 246 5.26 -0.31 0.06
C ALA A 246 5.21 0.44 -1.28
N VAL A 247 4.03 0.46 -1.91
CA VAL A 247 3.77 1.37 -3.03
C VAL A 247 3.37 2.72 -2.45
N CYS A 248 4.09 3.78 -2.82
CA CYS A 248 3.84 5.14 -2.32
C CYS A 248 3.35 6.04 -3.45
N PHE A 249 2.24 6.73 -3.21
CA PHE A 249 1.59 7.69 -4.11
C PHE A 249 1.78 9.12 -3.60
N HIS A 250 2.16 10.05 -4.48
CA HIS A 250 2.53 11.45 -4.16
C HIS A 250 1.63 12.47 -4.88
#